data_AF-A0AAW2W7Q1-F1
#
_entry.id   AF-A0AAW2W7Q1-F1
#
_cell.length_a   1.000
_cell.length_b   1.000
_cell.length_c   1.000
_cell.angle_alpha   90.00
_cell.angle_beta   90.00
_cell.angle_gamma   90.00
#
_symmetry.space_group_name_H-M   'P 1'
#
loop_
_entity.id
_entity.type
_entity.pdbx_description
1 polymer ?
#
loop_
_entity_poly.entity_id
_entity_poly.type
_entity_poly.pdbx_seq_one_letter_code
_entity_poly.pdbx_strand_id
1 'polypeptide(L)'
;MHSAAEFGESKNDEVRVAEDKSDKELNDNGEYLIRPYLEPLERIKCRYNCERVVGLDKHDGIFLIGELSLYIIENFYIDESGCICEKESEDELSIIDQALGVKKDLSCNMDSVSKSSSSWGATLKACTGGRAWAYNGGAWGKEKVCNTGNAPHPWRNWKLDSVHELLKRDYQLRPVAIEIFSMDGCNDLLVFHKKEREEVYKNLVAMNLPRNSILDATITGSTKQESNEGRLFKVAANSFSKRWQTGEISNFQYIMHLNTLAGRGYSDLTQYPVFPWVLADYESENLDLLDPKTFRNFEKPMGCQTSDREEEFRKRYEGWDDPEIPKFHYGSHYSSAGIVLFYLLRLPPFSAENQKLQGGQFDHADRLFNSVRETWWSAAGKGNTSDVKELIPEFFYMPEFLENKFNLDFGEKQSGEKVGDVVLPPWAKGSAREFIRKHREALESDYVSEHLHHWIDLIFGYKQRGKSLTEIAFLLIN
;
A
#
# COMPACT_ATOMS: atom_id res chain seq x y z
N MET A 1 97.58 18.29 -2.95
CA MET A 1 96.41 18.96 -3.58
C MET A 1 95.67 17.85 -4.31
N HIS A 2 94.48 17.39 -3.93
CA HIS A 2 93.28 18.17 -3.68
C HIS A 2 92.33 17.51 -2.67
N SER A 3 91.60 18.40 -1.99
CA SER A 3 90.46 18.18 -1.12
C SER A 3 89.14 18.40 -1.89
N ALA A 4 88.10 17.70 -1.43
CA ALA A 4 86.63 17.92 -1.45
C ALA A 4 85.96 18.96 -2.38
N ALA A 5 84.77 18.60 -2.91
CA ALA A 5 83.45 19.18 -2.55
C ALA A 5 82.27 18.58 -3.37
N GLU A 6 81.07 18.75 -2.82
CA GLU A 6 79.76 18.11 -3.04
C GLU A 6 78.84 18.67 -4.16
N PHE A 7 77.59 18.14 -4.15
CA PHE A 7 76.29 18.56 -4.73
C PHE A 7 75.96 17.96 -6.10
N GLY A 8 74.80 17.34 -6.39
CA GLY A 8 73.53 17.15 -5.68
C GLY A 8 72.38 17.28 -6.69
N GLU A 9 71.47 16.29 -6.82
CA GLU A 9 70.08 16.46 -7.29
C GLU A 9 69.34 15.11 -7.39
N SER A 10 68.43 14.86 -6.44
CA SER A 10 67.35 13.87 -6.56
C SER A 10 66.15 14.43 -5.81
N LYS A 11 65.30 15.23 -6.48
CA LYS A 11 64.10 15.79 -5.85
C LYS A 11 62.95 16.24 -6.77
N ASN A 12 62.93 15.87 -8.05
CA ASN A 12 61.88 16.36 -8.99
C ASN A 12 60.94 15.29 -9.60
N ASP A 13 61.18 13.99 -9.42
CA ASP A 13 60.30 12.96 -10.03
C ASP A 13 59.28 12.34 -9.06
N GLU A 14 59.47 12.43 -7.74
CA GLU A 14 58.46 11.97 -6.76
C GLU A 14 57.30 12.96 -6.60
N VAL A 15 57.52 14.25 -6.86
CA VAL A 15 56.46 15.29 -6.73
C VAL A 15 55.43 15.16 -7.85
N ARG A 16 55.84 14.82 -9.07
CA ARG A 16 54.92 14.68 -10.21
C ARG A 16 54.04 13.42 -10.16
N VAL A 17 54.50 12.34 -9.53
CA VAL A 17 53.70 11.11 -9.36
C VAL A 17 52.82 11.18 -8.09
N ALA A 18 53.21 12.00 -7.10
CA ALA A 18 52.39 12.28 -5.93
C ALA A 18 51.25 13.27 -6.25
N GLU A 19 51.48 14.28 -7.08
CA GLU A 19 50.42 15.21 -7.51
C GLU A 19 49.37 14.54 -8.42
N ASP A 20 49.79 13.61 -9.30
CA ASP A 20 48.86 12.87 -10.18
C ASP A 20 48.08 11.75 -9.45
N LYS A 21 48.52 11.37 -8.24
CA LYS A 21 47.77 10.50 -7.32
C LYS A 21 46.88 11.28 -6.37
N SER A 22 47.29 12.47 -5.92
CA SER A 22 46.46 13.29 -5.04
C SER A 22 45.22 13.85 -5.75
N ASP A 23 45.28 14.08 -7.06
CA ASP A 23 44.12 14.58 -7.82
C ASP A 23 43.09 13.50 -8.19
N LYS A 24 43.44 12.20 -8.08
CA LYS A 24 42.50 11.08 -8.28
C LYS A 24 41.80 10.61 -7.01
N GLU A 25 42.35 10.91 -5.84
CA GLU A 25 41.74 10.58 -4.54
C GLU A 25 40.83 11.70 -3.99
N LEU A 26 40.70 12.83 -4.70
CA LEU A 26 39.99 14.02 -4.22
C LEU A 26 38.56 14.21 -4.76
N ASN A 27 37.92 13.20 -5.37
CA ASN A 27 36.49 13.27 -5.72
C ASN A 27 35.88 11.87 -5.91
N ASP A 28 36.24 10.89 -5.06
CA ASP A 28 35.50 9.64 -5.05
C ASP A 28 34.12 9.88 -4.41
N ASN A 29 33.11 10.06 -5.25
CA ASN A 29 31.73 10.30 -4.86
C ASN A 29 30.97 8.99 -4.55
N GLY A 30 31.68 7.87 -4.41
CA GLY A 30 31.12 6.56 -4.09
C GLY A 30 30.48 5.83 -5.28
N GLU A 31 30.57 6.37 -6.51
CA GLU A 31 29.95 5.74 -7.69
C GLU A 31 30.48 4.34 -8.00
N TYR A 32 31.71 4.02 -7.59
CA TYR A 32 32.29 2.68 -7.79
C TYR A 32 31.47 1.60 -7.07
N LEU A 33 30.79 1.93 -5.96
CA LEU A 33 29.97 0.99 -5.19
C LEU A 33 28.76 0.50 -5.99
N ILE A 34 28.19 1.38 -6.80
CA ILE A 34 26.95 1.09 -7.54
C ILE A 34 27.21 0.63 -8.97
N ARG A 35 28.45 0.80 -9.47
CA ARG A 35 28.82 0.43 -10.84
C ARG A 35 28.49 -1.02 -11.22
N PRO A 36 28.60 -2.03 -10.33
CA PRO A 36 28.21 -3.40 -10.65
C PRO A 36 26.73 -3.60 -11.03
N TYR A 37 25.84 -2.66 -10.67
CA TYR A 37 24.40 -2.75 -10.92
C TYR A 37 23.94 -2.00 -12.18
N LEU A 38 24.84 -1.26 -12.83
CA LEU A 38 24.51 -0.43 -13.98
C LEU A 38 24.85 -1.12 -15.30
N GLU A 39 24.09 -0.83 -16.36
CA GLU A 39 24.44 -1.30 -17.69
C GLU A 39 25.82 -0.76 -18.13
N PRO A 40 26.58 -1.51 -18.95
CA PRO A 40 27.83 -1.02 -19.51
C PRO A 40 27.63 0.32 -20.22
N LEU A 41 28.54 1.28 -19.98
CA LEU A 41 28.49 2.64 -20.52
C LEU A 41 27.33 3.53 -20.03
N GLU A 42 26.49 3.05 -19.11
CA GLU A 42 25.48 3.89 -18.47
C GLU A 42 26.13 5.11 -17.80
N ARG A 43 25.51 6.28 -18.03
CA ARG A 43 25.91 7.56 -17.44
C ARG A 43 24.76 8.10 -16.60
N ILE A 44 25.03 8.31 -15.31
CA ILE A 44 24.04 8.84 -14.37
C ILE A 44 23.88 10.36 -14.62
N LYS A 45 22.64 10.79 -14.82
CA LYS A 45 22.27 12.21 -14.92
C LYS A 45 21.87 12.79 -13.58
N CYS A 46 21.06 12.05 -12.82
CA CYS A 46 20.53 12.48 -11.53
C CYS A 46 20.49 11.30 -10.56
N ARG A 47 20.60 11.61 -9.27
CA ARG A 47 20.63 10.64 -8.17
C ARG A 47 19.82 11.19 -7.00
N TYR A 48 19.02 10.34 -6.37
CA TYR A 48 18.10 10.72 -5.32
C TYR A 48 18.05 9.64 -4.25
N ASN A 49 17.91 10.04 -2.98
CA ASN A 49 17.51 9.11 -1.94
C ASN A 49 16.02 8.79 -2.10
N CYS A 50 15.66 7.54 -1.91
CA CYS A 50 14.27 7.12 -1.97
C CYS A 50 14.03 5.88 -1.10
N GLU A 51 12.75 5.59 -0.88
CA GLU A 51 12.28 4.35 -0.29
C GLU A 51 11.40 3.64 -1.32
N ARG A 52 11.67 2.36 -1.56
CA ARG A 52 10.82 1.52 -2.40
C ARG A 52 9.78 0.82 -1.52
N VAL A 53 8.51 1.00 -1.83
CA VAL A 53 7.40 0.40 -1.06
C VAL A 53 7.04 -0.96 -1.66
N VAL A 54 7.04 -1.99 -0.82
CA VAL A 54 6.69 -3.36 -1.20
C VAL A 54 5.84 -3.99 -0.09
N GLY A 55 4.56 -4.22 -0.36
CA GLY A 55 3.67 -4.84 0.63
C GLY A 55 3.44 -3.93 1.84
N LEU A 56 3.82 -4.41 3.03
CA LEU A 56 3.81 -3.61 4.26
C LEU A 56 5.12 -2.88 4.53
N ASP A 57 6.18 -3.21 3.80
CA ASP A 57 7.53 -2.73 4.04
C ASP A 57 7.91 -1.58 3.12
N LYS A 58 8.93 -0.87 3.57
CA LYS A 58 9.67 0.09 2.76
C LYS A 58 11.16 -0.23 2.85
N HIS A 59 11.84 -0.13 1.72
CA HIS A 59 13.25 -0.45 1.59
C HIS A 59 14.00 0.79 1.15
N ASP A 60 15.00 1.18 1.94
CA ASP A 60 15.84 2.34 1.65
C ASP A 60 16.70 2.05 0.43
N GLY A 61 16.89 3.07 -0.41
CA GLY A 61 17.76 2.95 -1.56
C GLY A 61 18.04 4.27 -2.25
N ILE A 62 18.79 4.16 -3.33
CA ILE A 62 19.03 5.27 -4.24
C ILE A 62 18.26 5.04 -5.55
N PHE A 63 17.59 6.09 -6.00
CA PHE A 63 17.00 6.14 -7.33
C PHE A 63 17.94 6.89 -8.27
N LEU A 64 18.27 6.26 -9.39
CA LEU A 64 19.20 6.79 -10.38
C LEU A 64 18.49 6.95 -11.71
N ILE A 65 18.76 8.10 -12.31
CA ILE A 65 18.28 8.44 -13.63
C ILE A 65 19.49 8.39 -14.56
N GLY A 66 19.52 7.39 -15.43
CA GLY A 66 20.56 7.23 -16.45
C GLY A 66 20.27 7.92 -17.78
N GLU A 67 21.17 7.72 -18.73
CA GLU A 67 20.99 8.05 -20.15
C GLU A 67 20.17 6.98 -20.88
N LEU A 68 20.28 5.71 -20.46
CA LEU A 68 19.63 4.56 -21.11
C LEU A 68 18.50 3.96 -20.27
N SER A 69 18.68 3.93 -18.95
CA SER A 69 17.76 3.28 -18.02
C SER A 69 17.58 4.07 -16.71
N LEU A 70 16.49 3.77 -16.00
CA LEU A 70 16.25 4.14 -14.61
C LEU A 70 16.68 2.98 -13.71
N TYR A 71 17.17 3.27 -12.50
CA TYR A 71 17.59 2.24 -11.55
C TYR A 71 17.11 2.55 -10.14
N ILE A 72 16.77 1.50 -9.40
CA ILE A 72 16.65 1.52 -7.95
C ILE A 72 17.63 0.48 -7.39
N ILE A 73 18.42 0.89 -6.40
CA ILE A 73 19.36 -0.01 -5.72
C ILE A 73 19.13 0.16 -4.22
N GLU A 74 18.68 -0.90 -3.56
CA GLU A 74 18.38 -0.92 -2.14
C GLU A 74 19.67 -1.00 -1.30
N ASN A 75 19.58 -0.53 -0.05
CA ASN A 75 20.66 -0.49 0.94
C ASN A 75 21.86 0.41 0.55
N PHE A 76 21.63 1.38 -0.34
CA PHE A 76 22.53 2.53 -0.54
C PHE A 76 21.81 3.82 -0.17
N TYR A 77 22.57 4.84 0.22
CA TYR A 77 22.08 6.20 0.43
C TYR A 77 23.11 7.24 -0.01
N ILE A 78 22.65 8.47 -0.21
CA ILE A 78 23.47 9.64 -0.52
C ILE A 78 23.56 10.49 0.73
N ASP A 79 24.77 10.78 1.20
CA ASP A 79 25.01 11.59 2.40
C ASP A 79 24.93 13.10 2.13
N GLU A 80 25.14 13.93 3.17
CA GLU A 80 25.12 15.39 3.06
C GLU A 80 26.23 15.96 2.16
N SER A 81 27.32 15.21 1.96
CA SER A 81 28.41 15.58 1.05
C SER A 81 28.10 15.22 -0.41
N GLY A 82 27.03 14.46 -0.64
CA GLY A 82 26.68 13.92 -1.95
C GLY A 82 27.47 12.66 -2.32
N CYS A 83 28.07 11.97 -1.36
CA CYS A 83 28.74 10.69 -1.58
C CYS A 83 27.74 9.54 -1.46
N ILE A 84 27.90 8.49 -2.28
CA ILE A 84 27.11 7.26 -2.17
C ILE A 84 27.74 6.37 -1.10
N CYS A 85 26.93 5.94 -0.15
CA CYS A 85 27.32 5.13 0.99
C CYS A 85 26.47 3.83 1.06
N GLU A 86 27.09 2.74 1.50
CA GLU A 86 26.44 1.46 1.76
C GLU A 86 25.83 1.46 3.17
N LYS A 87 24.62 0.92 3.32
CA LYS A 87 23.98 0.77 4.63
C LYS A 87 24.52 -0.48 5.33
N GLU A 88 25.17 -0.32 6.48
CA GLU A 88 25.78 -1.43 7.21
C GLU A 88 24.74 -2.30 7.94
N SER A 89 23.57 -1.73 8.28
CA SER A 89 22.50 -2.46 8.97
C SER A 89 21.08 -2.01 8.56
N GLU A 90 20.15 -2.96 8.40
CA GLU A 90 18.72 -2.66 8.14
C GLU A 90 18.04 -1.93 9.33
N ASP A 91 18.70 -1.81 10.48
CA ASP A 91 18.19 -1.17 11.71
C ASP A 91 18.40 0.34 11.76
N GLU A 92 19.16 0.90 10.83
CA GLU A 92 19.33 2.35 10.72
C GLU A 92 18.08 3.02 10.17
N LEU A 93 17.70 4.17 10.76
CA LEU A 93 16.62 5.00 10.25
C LEU A 93 16.97 5.47 8.84
N SER A 94 15.99 5.48 7.93
CA SER A 94 16.20 5.99 6.58
C SER A 94 16.57 7.48 6.61
N ILE A 95 17.30 7.96 5.60
CA ILE A 95 17.62 9.38 5.46
C ILE A 95 16.33 10.22 5.38
N ILE A 96 15.28 9.67 4.77
CA ILE A 96 13.97 10.31 4.70
C ILE A 96 13.33 10.41 6.09
N ASP A 97 13.36 9.35 6.89
CA ASP A 97 12.82 9.34 8.26
C ASP A 97 13.59 10.30 9.17
N GLN A 98 14.93 10.34 9.05
CA GLN A 98 15.77 11.29 9.76
C GLN A 98 15.42 12.74 9.40
N ALA A 99 15.25 13.04 8.11
CA ALA A 99 14.84 14.36 7.63
C ALA A 99 13.43 14.76 8.11
N LEU A 100 12.56 13.77 8.35
CA LEU A 100 11.23 13.96 8.92
C LEU A 100 11.23 14.08 10.45
N GLY A 101 12.40 13.95 11.10
CA GLY A 101 12.55 14.06 12.55
C GLY A 101 12.08 12.84 13.33
N VAL A 102 11.96 11.68 12.66
CA VAL A 102 11.64 10.41 13.34
C VAL A 102 12.79 10.06 14.28
N LYS A 103 12.48 9.86 15.56
CA LYS A 103 13.46 9.44 16.57
C LYS A 103 13.42 7.93 16.71
N LYS A 104 14.58 7.30 16.84
CA LYS A 104 14.70 5.88 17.17
C LYS A 104 14.35 5.71 18.65
N ASP A 105 13.22 5.08 18.95
CA ASP A 105 12.86 4.76 20.33
C ASP A 105 13.84 3.70 20.87
N LEU A 106 14.71 4.11 21.80
CA LEU A 106 15.68 3.26 22.48
C LEU A 106 15.11 2.61 23.77
N SER A 107 13.79 2.49 23.90
CA SER A 107 13.15 1.95 25.12
C SER A 107 12.56 0.55 24.91
N CYS A 108 13.42 -0.46 24.77
CA CYS A 108 13.09 -1.84 25.13
C CYS A 108 14.38 -2.62 25.38
N ASN A 109 15.13 -2.20 26.40
CA ASN A 109 16.24 -2.98 26.94
C ASN A 109 16.37 -2.64 28.42
N MET A 110 15.64 -3.38 29.25
CA MET A 110 15.87 -3.71 30.66
C MET A 110 14.53 -4.19 31.21
N ASP A 111 14.39 -5.50 31.37
CA ASP A 111 13.80 -6.15 32.55
C ASP A 111 13.84 -7.67 32.37
N SER A 112 15.05 -8.20 32.38
CA SER A 112 15.30 -9.52 32.94
C SER A 112 15.65 -9.31 34.42
N VAL A 113 14.78 -9.70 35.35
CA VAL A 113 15.14 -10.31 36.65
C VAL A 113 13.88 -10.65 37.49
N SER A 114 13.85 -11.93 37.88
CA SER A 114 13.23 -12.58 39.04
C SER A 114 11.72 -12.51 39.31
N LYS A 115 11.12 -13.70 39.19
CA LYS A 115 9.99 -14.17 39.99
C LYS A 115 10.27 -13.99 41.49
N SER A 116 9.35 -13.36 42.22
CA SER A 116 8.97 -13.81 43.57
C SER A 116 7.53 -13.37 43.89
N SER A 117 6.85 -14.20 44.68
CA SER A 117 5.42 -14.22 44.96
C SER A 117 5.00 -13.33 46.14
N SER A 118 3.79 -12.75 46.11
CA SER A 118 2.77 -12.90 47.17
C SER A 118 1.43 -12.20 46.89
N SER A 119 0.36 -12.95 47.21
CA SER A 119 -1.04 -12.64 47.61
C SER A 119 -1.37 -11.24 48.19
N TRP A 120 -2.57 -10.64 48.13
CA TRP A 120 -3.98 -11.04 47.85
C TRP A 120 -4.83 -9.78 47.53
N GLY A 121 -6.03 -9.94 46.92
CA GLY A 121 -7.22 -9.14 47.30
C GLY A 121 -8.19 -8.64 46.20
N ALA A 122 -9.11 -9.53 45.77
CA ALA A 122 -10.53 -9.32 45.44
C ALA A 122 -11.03 -8.21 44.47
N THR A 123 -11.42 -8.68 43.27
CA THR A 123 -12.74 -8.54 42.61
C THR A 123 -13.26 -7.17 42.13
N LEU A 124 -13.13 -6.93 40.81
CA LEU A 124 -14.18 -6.30 40.01
C LEU A 124 -14.22 -6.95 38.61
N LYS A 125 -15.37 -7.51 38.23
CA LYS A 125 -15.60 -8.15 36.92
C LYS A 125 -15.53 -7.10 35.80
N ALA A 126 -14.49 -7.17 34.97
CA ALA A 126 -14.42 -6.44 33.70
C ALA A 126 -14.85 -7.36 32.56
N CYS A 127 -15.87 -6.94 31.81
CA CYS A 127 -16.25 -7.55 30.54
C CYS A 127 -15.10 -7.37 29.55
N THR A 128 -14.51 -8.46 29.09
CA THR A 128 -13.52 -8.51 28.03
C THR A 128 -14.21 -8.33 26.67
N GLY A 129 -14.43 -7.06 26.30
CA GLY A 129 -14.77 -6.65 24.95
C GLY A 129 -13.51 -6.25 24.19
N GLY A 130 -13.35 -6.79 22.98
CA GLY A 130 -12.19 -6.55 22.11
C GLY A 130 -11.98 -5.06 21.82
N ARG A 131 -10.74 -4.60 22.01
CA ARG A 131 -10.24 -3.33 21.48
C ARG A 131 -9.70 -3.66 20.09
N ALA A 132 -10.40 -3.32 19.01
CA ALA A 132 -10.44 -2.00 18.37
C ALA A 132 -9.05 -1.58 17.88
N TRP A 133 -8.75 -2.01 16.65
CA TRP A 133 -7.63 -1.55 15.84
C TRP A 133 -7.93 -0.12 15.38
N ALA A 134 -7.49 0.86 16.17
CA ALA A 134 -7.46 2.26 15.80
C ALA A 134 -6.13 2.81 16.33
N TYR A 135 -5.32 3.32 15.41
CA TYR A 135 -4.10 4.11 15.62
C TYR A 135 -3.12 3.56 16.67
N ASN A 136 -2.10 2.85 16.17
CA ASN A 136 -0.72 3.16 16.51
C ASN A 136 0.14 2.83 15.30
N GLY A 137 0.74 3.86 14.71
CA GLY A 137 2.03 3.66 14.05
C GLY A 137 3.01 3.21 15.12
N GLY A 138 3.73 2.11 14.89
CA GLY A 138 4.77 1.69 15.82
C GLY A 138 5.22 0.25 15.67
N ALA A 139 6.52 0.11 15.40
CA ALA A 139 7.41 -0.91 15.94
C ALA A 139 7.04 -2.38 15.66
N TRP A 140 7.41 -2.85 14.48
CA TRP A 140 7.42 -4.28 14.16
C TRP A 140 8.70 -4.93 14.69
N GLY A 141 8.51 -5.98 15.50
CA GLY A 141 9.57 -6.67 16.23
C GLY A 141 10.65 -7.25 15.32
N LYS A 142 11.92 -6.94 15.63
CA LYS A 142 13.09 -7.56 15.02
C LYS A 142 13.45 -8.82 15.81
N GLU A 143 13.26 -9.99 15.20
CA GLU A 143 14.04 -11.16 15.59
C GLU A 143 15.49 -10.91 15.20
N LYS A 144 16.37 -10.78 16.20
CA LYS A 144 17.81 -10.65 16.02
C LYS A 144 18.39 -11.97 15.52
N VAL A 145 18.70 -12.02 14.23
CA VAL A 145 19.76 -12.89 13.71
C VAL A 145 20.92 -11.96 13.34
N CYS A 146 21.98 -11.95 14.15
CA CYS A 146 23.23 -11.31 13.78
C CYS A 146 23.86 -12.11 12.62
N ASN A 147 23.56 -11.72 11.38
CA ASN A 147 24.37 -12.09 10.23
C ASN A 147 25.39 -10.99 9.99
N THR A 148 26.65 -11.27 10.32
CA THR A 148 27.80 -10.50 9.84
C THR A 148 28.07 -10.89 8.38
N GLY A 149 27.28 -10.35 7.47
CA GLY A 149 27.48 -10.39 6.03
C GLY A 149 26.77 -9.18 5.42
N ASN A 150 27.41 -8.48 4.47
CA ASN A 150 26.85 -7.28 3.82
C ASN A 150 25.39 -7.53 3.44
N ALA A 151 24.52 -6.57 3.77
CA ALA A 151 23.11 -6.66 3.42
C ALA A 151 22.98 -6.86 1.91
N PRO A 152 22.11 -7.77 1.44
CA PRO A 152 21.90 -7.91 0.00
C PRO A 152 21.46 -6.56 -0.58
N HIS A 153 21.84 -6.28 -1.83
CA HIS A 153 21.39 -5.08 -2.56
C HIS A 153 20.40 -5.49 -3.65
N PRO A 154 19.12 -5.75 -3.32
CA PRO A 154 18.08 -5.85 -4.33
C PRO A 154 18.12 -4.61 -5.22
N TRP A 155 18.00 -4.81 -6.52
CA TRP A 155 17.99 -3.72 -7.47
C TRP A 155 17.04 -4.04 -8.62
N ARG A 156 16.55 -2.99 -9.27
CA ARG A 156 15.79 -3.09 -10.51
C ARG A 156 16.28 -2.03 -11.48
N ASN A 157 16.20 -2.35 -12.76
CA ASN A 157 16.35 -1.38 -13.84
C ASN A 157 15.09 -1.33 -14.70
N TRP A 158 14.86 -0.17 -15.31
CA TRP A 158 13.85 0.02 -16.33
C TRP A 158 14.47 0.74 -17.49
N LYS A 159 14.48 0.12 -18.66
CA LYS A 159 14.91 0.80 -19.88
C LYS A 159 13.96 1.95 -20.14
N LEU A 160 14.48 3.10 -20.58
CA LEU A 160 13.63 4.27 -20.81
C LEU A 160 12.52 3.99 -21.83
N ASP A 161 12.75 3.09 -22.79
CA ASP A 161 11.74 2.68 -23.76
C ASP A 161 10.71 1.68 -23.24
N SER A 162 10.96 1.05 -22.08
CA SER A 162 10.04 0.12 -21.42
C SER A 162 9.10 0.81 -20.43
N VAL A 163 9.37 2.06 -20.04
CA VAL A 163 8.47 2.81 -19.15
C VAL A 163 7.32 3.41 -19.97
N HIS A 164 6.09 3.09 -19.60
CA HIS A 164 4.89 3.50 -20.34
C HIS A 164 3.89 4.33 -19.54
N GLU A 165 4.11 4.49 -18.24
CA GLU A 165 3.34 5.40 -17.42
C GLU A 165 4.11 5.80 -16.15
N LEU A 166 3.93 7.07 -15.76
CA LEU A 166 4.44 7.64 -14.52
C LEU A 166 3.32 8.37 -13.79
N LEU A 167 2.99 7.90 -12.59
CA LEU A 167 1.93 8.47 -11.78
C LEU A 167 2.46 9.12 -10.51
N LYS A 168 2.00 10.33 -10.26
CA LYS A 168 2.16 11.00 -8.98
C LYS A 168 1.26 10.31 -7.95
N ARG A 169 1.85 9.90 -6.82
CA ARG A 169 1.15 9.22 -5.72
C ARG A 169 1.32 9.94 -4.39
N ASP A 170 0.38 9.66 -3.51
CA ASP A 170 0.47 9.96 -2.09
C ASP A 170 0.96 8.71 -1.36
N TYR A 171 1.78 8.89 -0.33
CA TYR A 171 2.18 7.83 0.59
C TYR A 171 2.02 8.34 2.01
N GLN A 172 1.30 7.59 2.85
CA GLN A 172 0.90 8.02 4.19
C GLN A 172 0.25 9.42 4.19
N LEU A 173 -0.66 9.65 3.25
CA LEU A 173 -1.38 10.92 3.04
C LEU A 173 -0.48 12.12 2.67
N ARG A 174 0.75 11.87 2.20
CA ARG A 174 1.70 12.91 1.78
C ARG A 174 2.02 12.77 0.29
N PRO A 175 2.04 13.87 -0.49
CA PRO A 175 2.33 13.82 -1.93
C PRO A 175 3.83 13.69 -2.18
N VAL A 176 4.38 12.52 -1.86
CA VAL A 176 5.83 12.27 -1.80
C VAL A 176 6.25 11.07 -2.63
N ALA A 177 5.33 10.44 -3.37
CA ALA A 177 5.62 9.24 -4.13
C ALA A 177 5.41 9.39 -5.64
N ILE A 178 6.12 8.54 -6.39
CA ILE A 178 5.97 8.33 -7.83
C ILE A 178 5.86 6.83 -8.07
N GLU A 179 4.89 6.42 -8.87
CA GLU A 179 4.72 5.06 -9.32
C GLU A 179 5.15 4.94 -10.78
N ILE A 180 6.03 3.98 -11.05
CA ILE A 180 6.59 3.71 -12.38
C ILE A 180 5.95 2.44 -12.92
N PHE A 181 5.37 2.50 -14.12
CA PHE A 181 4.79 1.34 -14.80
C PHE A 181 5.62 0.97 -16.03
N SER A 182 5.96 -0.31 -16.11
CA SER A 182 6.80 -0.87 -17.16
C SER A 182 6.02 -1.83 -18.06
N MET A 183 6.44 -1.96 -19.32
CA MET A 183 5.79 -2.77 -20.35
C MET A 183 5.80 -4.27 -20.07
N ASP A 184 6.60 -4.73 -19.11
CA ASP A 184 6.61 -6.11 -18.59
C ASP A 184 5.45 -6.39 -17.60
N GLY A 185 4.62 -5.39 -17.31
CA GLY A 185 3.49 -5.48 -16.39
C GLY A 185 3.86 -5.25 -14.93
N CYS A 186 5.13 -4.96 -14.63
CA CYS A 186 5.58 -4.58 -13.29
C CYS A 186 5.35 -3.09 -13.03
N ASN A 187 5.07 -2.77 -11.77
CA ASN A 187 5.04 -1.42 -11.25
C ASN A 187 5.81 -1.31 -9.93
N ASP A 188 6.43 -0.17 -9.69
CA ASP A 188 7.19 0.10 -8.49
C ASP A 188 6.84 1.48 -7.93
N LEU A 189 6.52 1.53 -6.63
CA LEU A 189 6.18 2.75 -5.91
C LEU A 189 7.41 3.26 -5.15
N LEU A 190 7.90 4.42 -5.54
CA LEU A 190 9.07 5.06 -4.95
C LEU A 190 8.64 6.30 -4.18
N VAL A 191 9.07 6.37 -2.93
CA VAL A 191 8.82 7.47 -1.98
C VAL A 191 10.09 8.31 -1.87
N PHE A 192 9.94 9.62 -1.94
CA PHE A 192 11.03 10.59 -1.92
C PHE A 192 10.83 11.59 -0.78
N HIS A 193 11.83 12.43 -0.51
CA HIS A 193 11.58 13.62 0.29
C HIS A 193 10.66 14.61 -0.48
N LYS A 194 9.82 15.36 0.24
CA LYS A 194 8.72 16.16 -0.36
C LYS A 194 9.18 17.12 -1.47
N LYS A 195 10.34 17.76 -1.31
CA LYS A 195 10.86 18.69 -2.32
C LYS A 195 11.45 17.97 -3.53
N GLU A 196 12.02 16.78 -3.33
CA GLU A 196 12.69 16.00 -4.37
C GLU A 196 11.69 15.36 -5.32
N ARG A 197 10.54 14.89 -4.84
CA ARG A 197 9.50 14.26 -5.67
C ARG A 197 9.13 15.08 -6.91
N GLU A 198 8.93 16.38 -6.75
CA GLU A 198 8.58 17.26 -7.87
C GLU A 198 9.73 17.42 -8.87
N GLU A 199 10.96 17.50 -8.37
CA GLU A 199 12.16 17.58 -9.20
C GLU A 199 12.37 16.28 -9.99
N VAL A 200 12.28 15.13 -9.32
CA VAL A 200 12.36 13.80 -9.92
C VAL A 200 11.31 13.66 -11.03
N TYR A 201 10.05 13.97 -10.74
CA TYR A 201 8.97 13.86 -11.72
C TYR A 201 9.22 14.76 -12.94
N LYS A 202 9.66 16.01 -12.71
CA LYS A 202 10.01 16.93 -13.80
C LYS A 202 11.12 16.38 -14.69
N ASN A 203 12.16 15.80 -14.09
CA ASN A 203 13.28 15.21 -14.82
C ASN A 203 12.83 13.99 -15.62
N LEU A 204 12.02 13.10 -15.04
CA LEU A 204 11.48 11.93 -15.74
C LEU A 204 10.61 12.31 -16.93
N VAL A 205 9.71 13.29 -16.79
CA VAL A 205 8.86 13.77 -17.88
C VAL A 205 9.69 14.40 -19.02
N ALA A 206 10.82 15.03 -18.70
CA ALA A 206 11.72 15.62 -19.70
C ALA A 206 12.46 14.57 -20.56
N MET A 207 12.39 13.28 -20.23
CA MET A 207 13.09 12.20 -20.96
C MET A 207 12.38 11.75 -22.22
N ASN A 208 11.22 12.31 -22.55
CA ASN A 208 10.40 11.90 -23.71
C ASN A 208 10.13 10.38 -23.73
N LEU A 209 9.71 9.83 -22.59
CA LEU A 209 9.36 8.41 -22.49
C LEU A 209 8.26 8.05 -23.51
N PRO A 210 8.30 6.85 -24.13
CA PRO A 210 7.56 6.56 -25.36
C PRO A 210 6.03 6.65 -25.25
N ARG A 211 5.48 6.53 -24.03
CA ARG A 211 4.04 6.51 -23.78
C ARG A 211 3.80 7.05 -22.36
N ASN A 212 2.92 8.04 -22.20
CA ASN A 212 2.26 8.37 -20.93
C ASN A 212 0.75 8.20 -21.19
N SER A 213 0.34 6.98 -21.55
CA SER A 213 -0.79 6.77 -22.46
C SER A 213 -2.17 6.64 -21.81
N ILE A 214 -2.31 6.42 -20.49
CA ILE A 214 -3.65 6.32 -19.90
C ILE A 214 -4.38 7.67 -19.93
N LEU A 215 -3.66 8.79 -19.80
CA LEU A 215 -4.26 10.12 -19.91
C LEU A 215 -4.34 10.60 -21.37
N ASP A 216 -3.36 10.27 -22.22
CA ASP A 216 -3.31 10.81 -23.60
C ASP A 216 -4.34 10.18 -24.57
N ALA A 217 -4.71 8.91 -24.41
CA ALA A 217 -5.74 8.29 -25.26
C ALA A 217 -7.11 8.99 -25.12
N THR A 218 -7.34 9.62 -23.96
CA THR A 218 -8.52 10.41 -23.64
C THR A 218 -8.46 11.87 -24.11
N ILE A 219 -7.27 12.36 -24.50
CA ILE A 219 -6.97 13.77 -24.76
C ILE A 219 -6.50 13.95 -26.21
N THR A 220 -7.05 13.22 -27.17
CA THR A 220 -6.88 13.50 -28.61
C THR A 220 -7.75 14.66 -29.09
N GLY A 221 -7.99 15.64 -28.23
CA GLY A 221 -8.85 16.79 -28.49
C GLY A 221 -8.46 18.00 -27.65
N SER A 222 -7.31 18.62 -27.98
CA SER A 222 -6.91 19.96 -27.54
C SER A 222 -6.52 20.10 -26.06
N THR A 223 -5.26 20.43 -25.75
CA THR A 223 -4.81 21.76 -25.28
C THR A 223 -3.34 21.65 -24.85
N LYS A 224 -2.56 22.69 -25.15
CA LYS A 224 -1.16 22.88 -24.76
C LYS A 224 -0.95 22.81 -23.23
N GLN A 225 0.24 22.36 -22.86
CA GLN A 225 0.85 22.29 -21.52
C GLN A 225 0.50 23.46 -20.60
N GLU A 226 -0.09 23.16 -19.44
CA GLU A 226 0.15 23.86 -18.18
C GLU A 226 -0.36 23.01 -16.98
N SER A 227 0.38 23.10 -15.87
CA SER A 227 0.27 22.30 -14.64
C SER A 227 -1.01 22.59 -13.84
N ASN A 228 -2.10 21.92 -14.19
CA ASN A 228 -3.28 21.86 -13.33
C ASN A 228 -3.75 20.41 -13.23
N GLU A 229 -3.13 19.63 -12.33
CA GLU A 229 -3.42 18.21 -12.11
C GLU A 229 -4.92 17.95 -11.86
N GLY A 230 -5.59 18.88 -11.15
CA GLY A 230 -7.05 18.82 -10.94
C GLY A 230 -7.86 18.95 -12.23
N ARG A 231 -7.35 19.63 -13.26
CA ARG A 231 -8.01 19.74 -14.57
C ARG A 231 -7.87 18.45 -15.36
N LEU A 232 -6.69 17.82 -15.35
CA LEU A 232 -6.45 16.52 -16.01
C LEU A 232 -7.29 15.42 -15.37
N PHE A 233 -7.33 15.36 -14.03
CA PHE A 233 -8.21 14.47 -13.29
C PHE A 233 -9.67 14.63 -13.72
N LYS A 234 -10.17 15.89 -13.78
CA LYS A 234 -11.57 16.15 -14.17
C LYS A 234 -11.87 15.74 -15.60
N VAL A 235 -10.93 15.93 -16.54
CA VAL A 235 -11.09 15.50 -17.94
C VAL A 235 -11.12 13.98 -18.04
N ALA A 236 -10.17 13.29 -17.42
CA ALA A 236 -10.11 11.83 -17.42
C ALA A 236 -11.35 11.21 -16.77
N ALA A 237 -11.72 11.69 -15.58
CA ALA A 237 -12.93 11.26 -14.86
C ALA A 237 -14.18 11.42 -15.75
N ASN A 238 -14.39 12.61 -16.34
CA ASN A 238 -15.54 12.85 -17.22
C ASN A 238 -15.57 11.91 -18.42
N SER A 239 -14.41 11.59 -19.01
CA SER A 239 -14.37 10.65 -20.12
C SER A 239 -14.70 9.23 -19.70
N PHE A 240 -14.15 8.74 -18.58
CA PHE A 240 -14.49 7.41 -18.08
C PHE A 240 -15.98 7.33 -17.72
N SER A 241 -16.53 8.37 -17.08
CA SER A 241 -17.97 8.43 -16.77
C SER A 241 -18.82 8.36 -18.03
N LYS A 242 -18.45 9.08 -19.10
CA LYS A 242 -19.16 9.03 -20.39
C LYS A 242 -19.14 7.63 -20.99
N ARG A 243 -17.95 7.01 -21.06
CA ARG A 243 -17.76 5.67 -21.62
C ARG A 243 -18.50 4.60 -20.81
N TRP A 244 -18.56 4.76 -19.49
CA TRP A 244 -19.33 3.89 -18.61
C TRP A 244 -20.84 4.03 -18.87
N GLN A 245 -21.34 5.26 -18.95
CA GLN A 245 -22.74 5.54 -19.26
C GLN A 245 -23.19 5.05 -20.64
N THR A 246 -22.28 5.01 -21.62
CA THR A 246 -22.55 4.47 -22.96
C THR A 246 -22.37 2.95 -23.06
N GLY A 247 -21.93 2.28 -21.99
CA GLY A 247 -21.64 0.84 -21.97
C GLY A 247 -20.36 0.44 -22.69
N GLU A 248 -19.48 1.38 -23.01
CA GLU A 248 -18.17 1.10 -23.62
C GLU A 248 -17.16 0.49 -22.63
N ILE A 249 -17.36 0.73 -21.33
CA ILE A 249 -16.60 0.09 -20.26
C ILE A 249 -17.57 -0.49 -19.22
N SER A 250 -17.19 -1.62 -18.63
CA SER A 250 -18.00 -2.34 -17.65
C SER A 250 -17.98 -1.65 -16.27
N ASN A 251 -18.88 -2.03 -15.36
CA ASN A 251 -18.92 -1.52 -13.98
C ASN A 251 -17.57 -1.76 -13.29
N PHE A 252 -17.02 -2.98 -13.43
CA PHE A 252 -15.70 -3.30 -12.89
C PHE A 252 -14.60 -2.39 -13.44
N GLN A 253 -14.54 -2.18 -14.76
CA GLN A 253 -13.50 -1.34 -15.37
C GLN A 253 -13.63 0.11 -14.88
N TYR A 254 -14.84 0.61 -14.76
CA TYR A 254 -15.08 1.96 -14.26
C TYR A 254 -14.63 2.11 -12.81
N ILE A 255 -14.95 1.15 -11.92
CA ILE A 255 -14.49 1.16 -10.53
C ILE A 255 -12.95 1.07 -10.46
N MET A 256 -12.30 0.25 -11.31
CA MET A 256 -10.84 0.21 -11.38
C MET A 256 -10.25 1.57 -11.77
N HIS A 257 -10.80 2.23 -12.79
CA HIS A 257 -10.36 3.57 -13.20
C HIS A 257 -10.54 4.60 -12.08
N LEU A 258 -11.66 4.56 -11.34
CA LEU A 258 -11.89 5.44 -10.19
C LEU A 258 -10.86 5.20 -9.07
N ASN A 259 -10.55 3.94 -8.77
CA ASN A 259 -9.50 3.60 -7.81
C ASN A 259 -8.15 4.17 -8.24
N THR A 260 -7.74 3.94 -9.49
CA THR A 260 -6.47 4.47 -10.02
C THR A 260 -6.42 6.00 -9.96
N LEU A 261 -7.49 6.68 -10.34
CA LEU A 261 -7.60 8.14 -10.28
C LEU A 261 -7.57 8.66 -8.83
N ALA A 262 -8.10 7.89 -7.88
CA ALA A 262 -8.08 8.22 -6.45
C ALA A 262 -6.73 7.93 -5.77
N GLY A 263 -5.69 7.57 -6.52
CA GLY A 263 -4.36 7.28 -5.96
C GLY A 263 -4.17 5.84 -5.50
N ARG A 264 -5.18 4.98 -5.64
CA ARG A 264 -5.12 3.59 -5.16
C ARG A 264 -4.38 2.68 -6.14
N GLY A 265 -3.66 1.72 -5.59
CA GLY A 265 -2.81 0.79 -6.34
C GLY A 265 -2.43 -0.44 -5.54
N TYR A 266 -1.77 -1.40 -6.20
CA TYR A 266 -1.44 -2.69 -5.61
C TYR A 266 -0.13 -2.70 -4.80
N SER A 267 0.74 -1.69 -5.01
CA SER A 267 2.05 -1.62 -4.35
C SER A 267 1.99 -1.21 -2.89
N ASP A 268 1.00 -0.40 -2.50
CA ASP A 268 0.75 0.04 -1.12
C ASP A 268 -0.56 -0.57 -0.61
N LEU A 269 -0.46 -1.58 0.27
CA LEU A 269 -1.63 -2.26 0.83
C LEU A 269 -2.53 -1.33 1.66
N THR A 270 -2.01 -0.19 2.15
CA THR A 270 -2.81 0.80 2.88
C THR A 270 -3.73 1.59 1.95
N GLN A 271 -3.40 1.64 0.65
CA GLN A 271 -4.14 2.33 -0.40
C GLN A 271 -4.61 1.36 -1.50
N TYR A 272 -4.92 0.13 -1.12
CA TYR A 272 -5.40 -0.90 -2.03
C TYR A 272 -6.69 -0.48 -2.75
N PRO A 273 -6.95 -0.95 -3.98
CA PRO A 273 -8.23 -0.72 -4.63
C PRO A 273 -9.41 -1.24 -3.79
N VAL A 274 -10.47 -0.46 -3.71
CA VAL A 274 -11.70 -0.79 -2.97
C VAL A 274 -12.85 -1.07 -3.94
N PHE A 275 -13.61 -2.11 -3.64
CA PHE A 275 -14.81 -2.52 -4.36
C PHE A 275 -16.00 -2.64 -3.42
N PRO A 276 -17.23 -2.42 -3.90
CA PRO A 276 -18.40 -2.57 -3.07
C PRO A 276 -18.67 -4.05 -2.79
N TRP A 277 -19.19 -4.37 -1.60
CA TRP A 277 -20.11 -5.50 -1.51
C TRP A 277 -21.24 -5.33 -2.55
N VAL A 278 -21.63 -6.39 -3.26
CA VAL A 278 -22.73 -6.31 -4.25
C VAL A 278 -23.94 -7.09 -3.76
N LEU A 279 -23.70 -8.34 -3.38
CA LEU A 279 -24.73 -9.24 -2.88
C LEU A 279 -24.90 -9.08 -1.37
N ALA A 280 -26.14 -9.27 -0.91
CA ALA A 280 -26.53 -9.42 0.49
C ALA A 280 -27.01 -10.86 0.81
N ASP A 281 -27.29 -11.67 -0.22
CA ASP A 281 -27.71 -13.06 -0.07
C ASP A 281 -26.54 -14.04 -0.20
N TYR A 282 -26.11 -14.59 0.94
CA TYR A 282 -25.11 -15.65 1.04
C TYR A 282 -25.69 -16.92 1.65
N GLU A 283 -27.02 -17.05 1.66
CA GLU A 283 -27.74 -18.13 2.34
C GLU A 283 -28.53 -19.03 1.41
N SER A 284 -29.11 -18.46 0.36
CA SER A 284 -30.00 -19.21 -0.55
C SER A 284 -29.26 -20.28 -1.35
N GLU A 285 -30.00 -21.35 -1.68
CA GLU A 285 -29.54 -22.41 -2.58
C GLU A 285 -29.40 -21.94 -4.04
N ASN A 286 -30.17 -20.92 -4.43
CA ASN A 286 -30.12 -20.31 -5.75
C ASN A 286 -30.07 -18.80 -5.60
N LEU A 287 -29.20 -18.15 -6.37
CA LEU A 287 -29.03 -16.70 -6.38
C LEU A 287 -29.95 -16.09 -7.45
N ASP A 288 -30.96 -15.34 -7.03
CA ASP A 288 -31.87 -14.63 -7.92
C ASP A 288 -31.46 -13.16 -8.10
N LEU A 289 -30.84 -12.84 -9.24
CA LEU A 289 -30.40 -11.48 -9.55
C LEU A 289 -31.55 -10.55 -9.99
N LEU A 290 -32.80 -11.05 -10.04
CA LEU A 290 -33.99 -10.24 -10.29
C LEU A 290 -34.64 -9.74 -9.00
N ASP A 291 -34.32 -10.31 -7.84
CA ASP A 291 -34.83 -9.84 -6.55
C ASP A 291 -33.93 -8.71 -6.01
N PRO A 292 -34.46 -7.48 -5.83
CA PRO A 292 -33.70 -6.38 -5.22
C PRO A 292 -33.12 -6.72 -3.83
N LYS A 293 -33.73 -7.64 -3.08
CA LYS A 293 -33.23 -8.06 -1.75
C LYS A 293 -31.95 -8.87 -1.81
N THR A 294 -31.62 -9.45 -2.96
CA THR A 294 -30.36 -10.16 -3.19
C THR A 294 -29.17 -9.20 -3.17
N PHE A 295 -29.40 -7.91 -3.42
CA PHE A 295 -28.37 -6.90 -3.45
C PHE A 295 -28.30 -6.14 -2.13
N ARG A 296 -27.09 -5.64 -1.81
CA ARG A 296 -26.93 -4.68 -0.72
C ARG A 296 -27.57 -3.33 -1.07
N ASN A 297 -27.76 -2.49 -0.06
CA ASN A 297 -28.19 -1.11 -0.29
C ASN A 297 -26.97 -0.23 -0.65
N PHE A 298 -26.90 0.21 -1.92
CA PHE A 298 -25.81 1.06 -2.44
C PHE A 298 -25.83 2.50 -1.92
N GLU A 299 -26.98 2.99 -1.44
CA GLU A 299 -27.10 4.33 -0.85
C GLU A 299 -26.51 4.43 0.55
N LYS A 300 -26.27 3.28 1.18
CA LYS A 300 -25.80 3.19 2.56
C LYS A 300 -24.39 2.60 2.65
N PRO A 301 -23.56 3.09 3.58
CA PRO A 301 -22.29 2.43 3.91
C PRO A 301 -22.53 1.08 4.61
N MET A 302 -21.47 0.28 4.76
CA MET A 302 -21.54 -1.04 5.40
C MET A 302 -22.08 -0.99 6.84
N GLY A 303 -21.72 0.05 7.60
CA GLY A 303 -22.24 0.26 8.96
C GLY A 303 -23.76 0.51 9.05
N CYS A 304 -24.43 0.80 7.93
CA CYS A 304 -25.84 1.21 7.89
C CYS A 304 -26.72 0.28 7.04
N GLN A 305 -26.26 -0.93 6.70
CA GLN A 305 -27.06 -1.87 5.91
C GLN A 305 -28.35 -2.34 6.62
N THR A 306 -28.39 -2.26 7.95
CA THR A 306 -29.57 -2.57 8.76
C THR A 306 -29.97 -1.38 9.63
N SER A 307 -31.29 -1.22 9.88
CA SER A 307 -31.83 -0.12 10.68
C SER A 307 -31.29 -0.11 12.10
N ASP A 308 -31.21 -1.28 12.73
CA ASP A 308 -30.74 -1.43 14.12
C ASP A 308 -29.30 -0.91 14.27
N ARG A 309 -28.44 -1.26 13.31
CA ARG A 309 -27.03 -0.90 13.35
C ARG A 309 -26.81 0.56 13.01
N GLU A 310 -27.59 1.10 12.07
CA GLU A 310 -27.60 2.54 11.78
C GLU A 310 -27.96 3.35 13.03
N GLU A 311 -28.97 2.92 13.79
CA GLU A 311 -29.35 3.56 15.05
C GLU A 311 -28.24 3.48 16.11
N GLU A 312 -27.54 2.34 16.20
CA GLU A 312 -26.40 2.17 17.11
C GLU A 312 -25.26 3.15 16.80
N PHE A 313 -24.86 3.27 15.53
CA PHE A 313 -23.84 4.23 15.10
C PHE A 313 -24.28 5.68 15.31
N ARG A 314 -25.56 5.99 15.05
CA ARG A 314 -26.12 7.33 15.32
C ARG A 314 -26.04 7.69 16.80
N LYS A 315 -26.47 6.79 17.69
CA LYS A 315 -26.39 7.00 19.15
C LYS A 315 -24.95 7.19 19.62
N ARG A 316 -24.01 6.41 19.09
CA ARG A 316 -22.57 6.56 19.41
C ARG A 316 -22.04 7.93 19.00
N TYR A 317 -22.41 8.39 17.80
CA TYR A 317 -22.01 9.69 17.29
C TYR A 317 -22.61 10.85 18.10
N GLU A 318 -23.91 10.79 18.38
CA GLU A 318 -24.62 11.80 19.16
C GLU A 318 -24.08 11.89 20.59
N GLY A 319 -23.83 10.75 21.23
CA GLY A 319 -23.26 10.63 22.57
C GLY A 319 -21.75 10.89 22.67
N TRP A 320 -21.05 11.10 21.56
CA TRP A 320 -19.62 11.41 21.56
C TRP A 320 -19.38 12.82 22.10
N ASP A 321 -18.67 12.94 23.21
CA ASP A 321 -18.31 14.21 23.86
C ASP A 321 -16.83 14.16 24.29
N ASP A 322 -15.95 14.16 23.28
CA ASP A 322 -14.51 14.26 23.47
C ASP A 322 -14.04 15.64 22.98
N PRO A 323 -13.31 16.41 23.81
CA PRO A 323 -12.88 17.76 23.46
C PRO A 323 -11.73 17.79 22.44
N GLU A 324 -10.98 16.70 22.28
CA GLU A 324 -9.80 16.62 21.40
C GLU A 324 -10.12 15.87 20.11
N ILE A 325 -10.93 14.81 20.20
CA ILE A 325 -11.25 13.94 19.07
C ILE A 325 -12.60 14.35 18.45
N PRO A 326 -12.63 14.79 17.17
CA PRO A 326 -13.87 15.09 16.48
C PRO A 326 -14.83 13.89 16.50
N LYS A 327 -16.14 14.16 16.53
CA LYS A 327 -17.15 13.11 16.47
C LYS A 327 -16.98 12.27 15.21
N PHE A 328 -17.14 10.95 15.33
CA PHE A 328 -17.09 10.01 14.22
C PHE A 328 -18.09 8.87 14.41
N HIS A 329 -18.47 8.23 13.31
CA HIS A 329 -19.36 7.07 13.33
C HIS A 329 -18.54 5.78 13.45
N TYR A 330 -17.48 5.66 12.67
CA TYR A 330 -16.69 4.42 12.60
C TYR A 330 -15.27 4.66 13.13
N GLY A 331 -14.86 3.84 14.10
CA GLY A 331 -13.48 3.79 14.59
C GLY A 331 -12.56 2.91 13.74
N SER A 332 -13.11 2.27 12.70
CA SER A 332 -12.38 1.45 11.74
C SER A 332 -12.68 1.91 10.32
N HIS A 333 -11.71 1.73 9.43
CA HIS A 333 -11.82 2.11 8.03
C HIS A 333 -12.31 0.93 7.18
N TYR A 334 -13.05 1.21 6.11
CA TYR A 334 -13.59 0.18 5.20
C TYR A 334 -12.51 -0.49 4.32
N SER A 335 -11.32 0.10 4.24
CA SER A 335 -10.18 -0.33 3.43
C SER A 335 -8.89 -0.16 4.24
N SER A 336 -8.14 -1.22 4.46
CA SER A 336 -6.86 -1.16 5.17
C SER A 336 -5.99 -2.36 4.79
N ALA A 337 -4.68 -2.26 5.03
CA ALA A 337 -3.78 -3.37 4.74
C ALA A 337 -4.18 -4.66 5.49
N GLY A 338 -4.66 -4.53 6.73
CA GLY A 338 -5.19 -5.66 7.48
C GLY A 338 -6.39 -6.34 6.83
N ILE A 339 -7.26 -5.58 6.15
CA ILE A 339 -8.41 -6.11 5.41
C ILE A 339 -7.95 -6.87 4.16
N VAL A 340 -6.99 -6.32 3.42
CA VAL A 340 -6.42 -6.96 2.24
C VAL A 340 -5.77 -8.29 2.62
N LEU A 341 -4.94 -8.28 3.67
CA LEU A 341 -4.27 -9.49 4.17
C LEU A 341 -5.24 -10.48 4.81
N PHE A 342 -6.36 -10.02 5.36
CA PHE A 342 -7.45 -10.88 5.81
C PHE A 342 -8.06 -11.65 4.63
N TYR A 343 -8.39 -10.96 3.53
CA TYR A 343 -8.97 -11.62 2.35
C TYR A 343 -7.96 -12.51 1.60
N LEU A 344 -6.75 -12.02 1.35
CA LEU A 344 -5.73 -12.69 0.53
C LEU A 344 -4.84 -13.66 1.32
N LEU A 345 -5.17 -13.95 2.57
CA LEU A 345 -4.45 -14.82 3.50
C LEU A 345 -3.89 -16.12 2.88
N ARG A 346 -4.61 -16.70 1.90
CA ARG A 346 -4.30 -17.98 1.26
C ARG A 346 -3.28 -17.89 0.12
N LEU A 347 -2.86 -16.69 -0.27
CA LEU A 347 -1.98 -16.48 -1.42
C LEU A 347 -0.64 -15.88 -1.01
N PRO A 348 0.50 -16.42 -1.48
CA PRO A 348 1.77 -15.72 -1.43
C PRO A 348 1.78 -14.48 -2.35
N PRO A 349 2.45 -13.38 -1.97
CA PRO A 349 3.21 -13.21 -0.72
C PRO A 349 2.34 -12.82 0.49
N PHE A 350 1.04 -12.56 0.31
CA PHE A 350 0.13 -12.07 1.36
C PHE A 350 0.04 -12.96 2.60
N SER A 351 0.19 -14.28 2.45
CA SER A 351 0.25 -15.20 3.58
C SER A 351 1.43 -14.89 4.51
N ALA A 352 2.60 -14.61 3.95
CA ALA A 352 3.80 -14.26 4.72
C ALA A 352 3.68 -12.85 5.33
N GLU A 353 3.17 -11.89 4.57
CA GLU A 353 2.87 -10.54 5.06
C GLU A 353 1.88 -10.55 6.23
N ASN A 354 0.86 -11.42 6.17
CA ASN A 354 -0.10 -11.60 7.25
C ASN A 354 0.58 -12.15 8.51
N GLN A 355 1.41 -13.18 8.38
CA GLN A 355 2.17 -13.73 9.53
C GLN A 355 3.08 -12.67 10.13
N LYS A 356 3.76 -11.88 9.30
CA LYS A 356 4.61 -10.78 9.75
C LYS A 356 3.81 -9.73 10.53
N LEU A 357 2.63 -9.34 10.03
CA LEU A 357 1.69 -8.44 10.73
C LEU A 357 1.18 -9.01 12.07
N GLN A 358 1.26 -10.33 12.27
CA GLN A 358 0.77 -11.01 13.48
C GLN A 358 1.92 -11.53 14.37
N GLY A 359 3.15 -11.06 14.17
CA GLY A 359 4.29 -11.41 15.01
C GLY A 359 4.91 -12.79 14.67
N GLY A 360 4.82 -13.21 13.41
CA GLY A 360 5.47 -14.40 12.87
C GLY A 360 4.59 -15.65 12.76
N GLN A 361 3.32 -15.57 13.18
CA GLN A 361 2.35 -16.67 13.08
C GLN A 361 1.01 -16.15 12.56
N PHE A 362 0.13 -17.04 12.10
CA PHE A 362 -1.24 -16.63 11.73
C PHE A 362 -2.03 -16.22 12.98
N ASP A 363 -3.03 -15.36 12.77
CA ASP A 363 -3.98 -14.98 13.83
C ASP A 363 -4.82 -16.20 14.28
N HIS A 364 -5.55 -16.06 15.38
CA HIS A 364 -6.45 -17.07 15.90
C HIS A 364 -7.46 -17.52 14.83
N ALA A 365 -7.67 -18.83 14.69
CA ALA A 365 -8.49 -19.45 13.64
C ALA A 365 -9.89 -18.82 13.49
N ASP A 366 -10.60 -18.57 14.59
CA ASP A 366 -11.91 -17.90 14.60
C ASP A 366 -11.92 -16.45 14.06
N ARG A 367 -10.76 -15.78 14.00
CA ARG A 367 -10.61 -14.43 13.44
C ARG A 367 -10.16 -14.42 11.99
N LEU A 368 -9.72 -15.57 11.46
CA LEU A 368 -9.27 -15.68 10.07
C LEU A 368 -10.46 -15.67 9.12
N PHE A 369 -10.21 -15.20 7.90
CA PHE A 369 -11.18 -15.26 6.82
C PHE A 369 -11.47 -16.72 6.48
N ASN A 370 -12.65 -17.19 6.86
CA ASN A 370 -13.02 -18.59 6.72
C ASN A 370 -14.40 -18.80 6.07
N SER A 371 -15.27 -17.79 6.08
CA SER A 371 -16.64 -17.88 5.55
C SER A 371 -17.07 -16.55 4.96
N VAL A 372 -17.57 -16.55 3.71
CA VAL A 372 -18.09 -15.33 3.07
C VAL A 372 -19.33 -14.83 3.79
N ARG A 373 -20.21 -15.75 4.19
CA ARG A 373 -21.47 -15.43 4.89
C ARG A 373 -21.21 -14.78 6.24
N GLU A 374 -20.33 -15.37 7.05
CA GLU A 374 -19.96 -14.80 8.36
C GLU A 374 -19.28 -13.44 8.19
N THR A 375 -18.45 -13.28 7.16
CA THR A 375 -17.77 -12.02 6.88
C THR A 375 -18.77 -10.92 6.49
N TRP A 376 -19.77 -11.24 5.66
CA TRP A 376 -20.86 -10.31 5.35
C TRP A 376 -21.65 -9.91 6.61
N TRP A 377 -22.03 -10.88 7.45
CA TRP A 377 -22.76 -10.57 8.68
C TRP A 377 -21.94 -9.78 9.69
N SER A 378 -20.63 -10.02 9.80
CA SER A 378 -19.75 -9.20 10.63
C SER A 378 -19.67 -7.76 10.09
N ALA A 379 -19.57 -7.61 8.77
CA ALA A 379 -19.39 -6.31 8.11
C ALA A 379 -20.69 -5.50 7.94
N ALA A 380 -21.87 -6.14 7.88
CA ALA A 380 -23.17 -5.51 7.61
C ALA A 380 -24.20 -5.69 8.75
N GLY A 381 -24.06 -6.76 9.53
CA GLY A 381 -25.03 -7.22 10.52
C GLY A 381 -24.88 -6.62 11.92
N LYS A 382 -25.75 -7.05 12.82
CA LYS A 382 -25.86 -6.54 14.19
C LYS A 382 -24.79 -7.13 15.10
N GLY A 383 -24.30 -6.32 16.06
CA GLY A 383 -23.47 -6.82 17.17
C GLY A 383 -21.96 -6.67 16.98
N ASN A 384 -21.49 -6.26 15.79
CA ASN A 384 -20.11 -5.87 15.58
C ASN A 384 -20.04 -4.41 15.06
N THR A 385 -19.60 -3.46 15.88
CA THR A 385 -19.45 -2.04 15.48
C THR A 385 -18.05 -1.69 15.01
N SER A 386 -17.09 -2.63 15.06
CA SER A 386 -15.71 -2.40 14.64
C SER A 386 -15.40 -2.91 13.24
N ASP A 387 -16.37 -3.52 12.56
CA ASP A 387 -16.18 -4.11 11.23
C ASP A 387 -17.10 -3.45 10.19
N VAL A 388 -16.54 -2.58 9.36
CA VAL A 388 -17.26 -1.93 8.23
C VAL A 388 -16.54 -2.17 6.91
N LYS A 389 -15.88 -3.32 6.79
CA LYS A 389 -15.01 -3.69 5.66
C LYS A 389 -15.78 -3.72 4.34
N GLU A 390 -15.27 -3.05 3.31
CA GLU A 390 -15.68 -3.21 1.91
C GLU A 390 -14.84 -4.32 1.24
N LEU A 391 -15.19 -4.67 0.00
CA LEU A 391 -14.49 -5.71 -0.76
C LEU A 391 -13.23 -5.20 -1.48
N ILE A 392 -12.46 -6.16 -1.99
CA ILE A 392 -11.32 -5.96 -2.89
C ILE A 392 -11.67 -6.48 -4.30
N PRO A 393 -10.97 -6.02 -5.36
CA PRO A 393 -11.24 -6.42 -6.76
C PRO A 393 -11.29 -7.93 -6.99
N GLU A 394 -10.49 -8.69 -6.24
CA GLU A 394 -10.26 -10.13 -6.40
C GLU A 394 -11.54 -10.96 -6.27
N PHE A 395 -12.53 -10.46 -5.52
CA PHE A 395 -13.88 -11.07 -5.43
C PHE A 395 -14.61 -11.15 -6.78
N PHE A 396 -14.12 -10.48 -7.83
CA PHE A 396 -14.78 -10.38 -9.13
C PHE A 396 -13.97 -10.97 -10.29
N TYR A 397 -12.79 -11.55 -10.03
CA TYR A 397 -12.01 -12.22 -11.08
C TYR A 397 -11.09 -13.35 -10.62
N MET A 398 -10.76 -13.48 -9.32
CA MET A 398 -9.73 -14.40 -8.85
C MET A 398 -10.30 -15.46 -7.90
N PRO A 399 -10.56 -16.71 -8.33
CA PRO A 399 -11.06 -17.75 -7.43
C PRO A 399 -10.00 -18.26 -6.43
N GLU A 400 -8.72 -18.13 -6.74
CA GLU A 400 -7.63 -18.77 -6.01
C GLU A 400 -7.50 -18.30 -4.55
N PHE A 401 -7.88 -17.05 -4.22
CA PHE A 401 -7.77 -16.58 -2.82
C PHE A 401 -8.75 -17.27 -1.86
N LEU A 402 -9.73 -18.00 -2.39
CA LEU A 402 -10.70 -18.77 -1.60
C LEU A 402 -10.24 -20.20 -1.31
N GLU A 403 -9.17 -20.66 -1.97
CA GLU A 403 -8.71 -22.05 -1.95
C GLU A 403 -7.33 -22.12 -1.25
N ASN A 404 -7.18 -22.95 -0.23
CA ASN A 404 -5.92 -23.18 0.47
C ASN A 404 -5.01 -24.14 -0.30
N LYS A 405 -4.62 -23.76 -1.53
CA LYS A 405 -3.77 -24.59 -2.40
C LYS A 405 -2.38 -24.86 -1.86
N PHE A 406 -1.90 -23.97 -1.00
CA PHE A 406 -0.57 -24.06 -0.40
C PHE A 406 -0.55 -24.91 0.89
N ASN A 407 -1.70 -25.47 1.30
CA ASN A 407 -1.84 -26.28 2.52
C ASN A 407 -1.30 -25.56 3.77
N LEU A 408 -1.58 -24.25 3.87
CA LEU A 408 -1.20 -23.44 5.01
C LEU A 408 -1.95 -23.93 6.27
N ASP A 409 -1.26 -23.98 7.40
CA ASP A 409 -1.86 -24.35 8.69
C ASP A 409 -2.49 -23.11 9.34
N PHE A 410 -3.81 -22.99 9.19
CA PHE A 410 -4.60 -21.91 9.80
C PHE A 410 -5.16 -22.28 11.18
N GLY A 411 -4.77 -23.43 11.73
CA GLY A 411 -5.24 -23.90 13.03
C GLY A 411 -6.69 -24.39 13.03
N GLU A 412 -7.24 -24.45 14.24
CA GLU A 412 -8.55 -25.01 14.54
C GLU A 412 -9.39 -23.98 15.31
N LYS A 413 -10.64 -23.80 14.88
CA LYS A 413 -11.61 -22.94 15.57
C LYS A 413 -11.96 -23.49 16.94
N GLN A 414 -12.55 -22.65 17.79
CA GLN A 414 -13.12 -23.10 19.07
C GLN A 414 -14.22 -24.17 18.91
N SER A 415 -14.87 -24.24 17.75
CA SER A 415 -15.83 -25.28 17.40
C SER A 415 -15.21 -26.65 17.15
N GLY A 416 -13.88 -26.74 17.02
CA GLY A 416 -13.14 -27.93 16.61
C GLY A 416 -12.97 -28.08 15.10
N GLU A 417 -13.46 -27.11 14.32
CA GLU A 417 -13.34 -27.13 12.86
C GLU A 417 -11.98 -26.55 12.42
N LYS A 418 -11.27 -27.29 11.56
CA LYS A 418 -10.03 -26.78 10.95
C LYS A 418 -10.32 -25.73 9.91
N VAL A 419 -9.53 -24.67 9.89
CA VAL A 419 -9.62 -23.63 8.87
C VAL A 419 -8.83 -24.07 7.64
N GLY A 420 -9.51 -24.14 6.48
CA GLY A 420 -8.94 -24.57 5.21
C GLY A 420 -9.40 -23.66 4.07
N ASP A 421 -10.09 -24.21 3.08
CA ASP A 421 -10.79 -23.42 2.06
C ASP A 421 -11.85 -22.51 2.68
N VAL A 422 -12.18 -21.41 2.00
CA VAL A 422 -13.25 -20.51 2.44
C VAL A 422 -14.61 -21.17 2.21
N VAL A 423 -15.45 -21.15 3.24
CA VAL A 423 -16.84 -21.59 3.15
C VAL A 423 -17.63 -20.63 2.26
N LEU A 424 -18.11 -21.17 1.15
CA LEU A 424 -18.86 -20.46 0.12
C LEU A 424 -20.37 -20.58 0.34
N PRO A 425 -21.17 -19.62 -0.16
CA PRO A 425 -22.62 -19.71 -0.10
C PRO A 425 -23.15 -20.92 -0.93
N PRO A 426 -24.33 -21.48 -0.57
CA PRO A 426 -24.85 -22.70 -1.22
C PRO A 426 -25.04 -22.56 -2.74
N TRP A 427 -25.47 -21.38 -3.21
CA TRP A 427 -25.61 -21.08 -4.63
C TRP A 427 -24.31 -21.19 -5.45
N ALA A 428 -23.13 -21.16 -4.81
CA ALA A 428 -21.84 -21.39 -5.46
C ALA A 428 -21.51 -22.88 -5.64
N LYS A 429 -22.30 -23.78 -5.06
CA LYS A 429 -22.19 -25.25 -5.20
C LYS A 429 -20.78 -25.78 -4.90
N GLY A 430 -20.11 -25.18 -3.91
CA GLY A 430 -18.75 -25.54 -3.51
C GLY A 430 -17.66 -25.16 -4.52
N SER A 431 -17.95 -24.34 -5.54
CA SER A 431 -16.97 -23.92 -6.53
C SER A 431 -16.59 -22.45 -6.36
N ALA A 432 -15.31 -22.18 -6.06
CA ALA A 432 -14.77 -20.82 -6.03
C ALA A 432 -14.92 -20.11 -7.38
N ARG A 433 -14.78 -20.85 -8.49
CA ARG A 433 -14.97 -20.31 -9.85
C ARG A 433 -16.42 -19.88 -10.10
N GLU A 434 -17.39 -20.68 -9.67
CA GLU A 434 -18.81 -20.32 -9.79
C GLU A 434 -19.13 -19.12 -8.89
N PHE A 435 -18.56 -19.06 -7.68
CA PHE A 435 -18.68 -17.91 -6.79
C PHE A 435 -18.22 -16.61 -7.46
N ILE A 436 -17.00 -16.59 -8.01
CA ILE A 436 -16.46 -15.43 -8.72
C ILE A 436 -17.29 -15.08 -9.95
N ARG A 437 -17.70 -16.09 -10.73
CA ARG A 437 -18.54 -15.89 -11.92
C ARG A 437 -19.86 -15.21 -11.55
N LYS A 438 -20.51 -15.65 -10.48
CA LYS A 438 -21.77 -15.06 -9.97
C LYS A 438 -21.56 -13.67 -9.36
N HIS A 439 -20.47 -13.42 -8.65
CA HIS A 439 -20.12 -12.08 -8.19
C HIS A 439 -19.92 -11.11 -9.36
N ARG A 440 -19.23 -11.55 -10.43
CA ARG A 440 -19.04 -10.73 -11.63
C ARG A 440 -20.33 -10.52 -12.40
N GLU A 441 -21.16 -11.55 -12.54
CA GLU A 441 -22.50 -11.48 -13.13
C GLU A 441 -23.38 -10.47 -12.37
N ALA A 442 -23.37 -10.51 -11.04
CA ALA A 442 -24.10 -9.57 -10.20
C ALA A 442 -23.58 -8.13 -10.34
N LEU A 443 -22.26 -7.92 -10.32
CA LEU A 443 -21.64 -6.60 -10.47
C LEU A 443 -22.00 -5.94 -11.81
N GLU A 444 -22.11 -6.73 -12.88
CA GLU A 444 -22.42 -6.24 -14.23
C GLU A 444 -23.93 -6.29 -14.55
N SER A 445 -24.79 -6.55 -13.55
CA SER A 445 -26.25 -6.57 -13.73
C SER A 445 -26.83 -5.17 -13.95
N ASP A 446 -28.02 -5.12 -14.55
CA ASP A 446 -28.76 -3.86 -14.76
C ASP A 446 -29.07 -3.17 -13.41
N TYR A 447 -29.47 -3.94 -12.40
CA TYR A 447 -29.73 -3.42 -11.06
C TYR A 447 -28.51 -2.69 -10.49
N VAL A 448 -27.32 -3.29 -10.57
CA VAL A 448 -26.09 -2.63 -10.07
C VAL A 448 -25.75 -1.42 -10.94
N SER A 449 -25.88 -1.50 -12.26
CA SER A 449 -25.60 -0.39 -13.16
C SER A 449 -26.46 0.85 -12.84
N GLU A 450 -27.72 0.64 -12.47
CA GLU A 450 -28.65 1.71 -12.08
C GLU A 450 -28.30 2.32 -10.70
N HIS A 451 -27.68 1.58 -9.78
CA HIS A 451 -27.49 2.01 -8.38
C HIS A 451 -26.04 2.27 -7.95
N LEU A 452 -25.04 1.80 -8.70
CA LEU A 452 -23.63 1.82 -8.33
C LEU A 452 -23.10 3.24 -8.05
N HIS A 453 -23.62 4.23 -8.78
CA HIS A 453 -23.26 5.64 -8.60
C HIS A 453 -23.49 6.15 -7.17
N HIS A 454 -24.49 5.62 -6.44
CA HIS A 454 -24.72 5.99 -5.04
C HIS A 454 -23.57 5.56 -4.12
N TRP A 455 -22.97 4.40 -4.37
CA TRP A 455 -21.80 3.97 -3.63
C TRP A 455 -20.55 4.74 -4.02
N ILE A 456 -20.41 5.06 -5.31
CA ILE A 456 -19.33 5.92 -5.78
C ILE A 456 -19.37 7.27 -5.05
N ASP A 457 -20.57 7.82 -4.81
CA ASP A 457 -20.72 9.06 -4.04
C ASP A 457 -20.24 8.95 -2.58
N LEU A 458 -20.43 7.79 -1.96
CA LEU A 458 -19.96 7.51 -0.59
C LEU A 458 -18.43 7.42 -0.53
N ILE A 459 -17.80 6.73 -1.50
CA ILE A 459 -16.37 6.42 -1.45
C ILE A 459 -15.50 7.50 -2.10
N PHE A 460 -15.90 8.02 -3.27
CA PHE A 460 -15.11 8.93 -4.10
C PHE A 460 -15.77 10.28 -4.34
N GLY A 461 -17.08 10.39 -4.08
CA GLY A 461 -17.86 11.58 -4.43
C GLY A 461 -18.17 12.50 -3.26
N TYR A 462 -19.28 13.24 -3.40
CA TYR A 462 -19.61 14.36 -2.52
C TYR A 462 -20.12 13.94 -1.13
N LYS A 463 -20.44 12.66 -0.92
CA LYS A 463 -20.85 12.12 0.38
C LYS A 463 -19.65 11.68 1.23
N GLN A 464 -18.41 11.84 0.73
CA GLN A 464 -17.17 11.51 1.45
C GLN A 464 -16.73 12.60 2.45
N ARG A 465 -17.22 13.86 2.33
CA ARG A 465 -16.90 14.97 3.26
C ARG A 465 -18.08 15.95 3.41
N GLY A 466 -18.19 16.62 4.55
CA GLY A 466 -19.10 17.77 4.75
C GLY A 466 -20.46 17.48 5.40
N LYS A 467 -21.45 18.38 5.22
CA LYS A 467 -22.78 18.28 5.88
C LYS A 467 -23.63 17.11 5.37
N SER A 468 -23.47 16.73 4.10
CA SER A 468 -24.08 15.54 3.49
C SER A 468 -23.69 14.24 4.21
N LEU A 469 -22.52 14.24 4.83
CA LEU A 469 -21.92 13.09 5.47
C LEU A 469 -22.38 12.93 6.94
N THR A 470 -22.68 14.04 7.63
CA THR A 470 -23.35 14.01 8.95
C THR A 470 -24.79 13.52 8.88
N GLU A 471 -25.48 13.74 7.76
CA GLU A 471 -26.86 13.26 7.56
C GLU A 471 -26.92 11.76 7.23
N ILE A 472 -25.84 11.17 6.69
CA ILE A 472 -25.75 9.77 6.22
C ILE A 472 -24.94 8.88 7.19
N ALA A 473 -24.63 9.37 8.39
CA ALA A 473 -23.90 8.62 9.41
C ALA A 473 -22.50 8.15 8.99
N PHE A 474 -21.75 8.96 8.22
CA PHE A 474 -20.53 8.52 7.52
C PHE A 474 -19.26 9.29 7.93
N LEU A 475 -19.00 9.55 9.22
CA LEU A 475 -17.71 10.12 9.66
C LEU A 475 -16.71 9.01 10.00
N LEU A 476 -15.63 8.93 9.23
CA LEU A 476 -14.43 8.15 9.53
C LEU A 476 -13.41 9.04 10.24
N ILE A 477 -12.69 8.50 11.22
CA ILE A 477 -11.46 9.14 11.71
C ILE A 477 -10.45 9.06 10.56
N ASN A 478 -9.95 10.22 10.10
CA ASN A 478 -8.83 10.30 9.17
C ASN A 478 -7.50 10.37 9.93
#